data_AF-A0A7X8XL38-F1
#
_entry.id   AF-A0A7X8XL38-F1
#
_cell.length_a   1.000
_cell.length_b   1.000
_cell.length_c   1.000
_cell.angle_alpha   90.00
_cell.angle_beta   90.00
_cell.angle_gamma   90.00
#
_symmetry.space_group_name_H-M   'P 1'
#
loop_
_entity.id
_entity.type
_entity.pdbx_description
1 polymer ?
#
loop_
_entity_poly.entity_id
_entity_poly.type
_entity_poly.pdbx_seq_one_letter_code
_entity_poly.pdbx_strand_id
1 'polypeptide(L)'
;MKDETDTLDAALAGHILARMGEAGQPPEHGIRHVNVGNEHFLEILRVEYLDRLLSQSRGSAFKLVQGYYGGGKTHFLYCVRDLAWEKGFLTALVSLSPQECPYEDPYLVYRAVAGQVAAAPAGPGLEQTRGIADVLRDLVEEVLLPLPAAERAHWLSRSALRFPVDSHSYRRAAAEFLRCVVEEDREGELILEAWLRGDAVPRSDLRRFGIFETIERPNSFQALRSLCQVLVGYGFPGLVLMFDEADRNLSISSRRIQALGDNLRQVIDLCGASQLPGVLFLYAVPPEFLRLVVPEYPALDQRLRSPVPMSRHSPQAALIDLEQMSLGTESLLEGIGTKLLAVFKAAYDWEPTLAIQQGNLQALARASARFSLEIGHRRHFVKTWVAFLQQQRLRGESWLSDEGAEALLSQGFLAASSDDQDFSDV
;
A
#
# COMPACT_ATOMS: atom_id res chain seq x y z
N MET A 1 21.55 -2.73 -13.27
CA MET A 1 20.53 -2.87 -14.33
C MET A 1 19.68 -1.63 -14.27
N LYS A 2 19.57 -0.87 -15.37
CA LYS A 2 18.59 0.20 -15.48
C LYS A 2 17.21 -0.48 -15.52
N ASP A 3 16.29 0.01 -14.70
CA ASP A 3 14.90 -0.43 -14.64
C ASP A 3 14.21 -0.17 -15.99
N GLU A 4 14.03 -1.21 -16.80
CA GLU A 4 13.27 -1.12 -18.07
C GLU A 4 11.75 -1.08 -17.83
N THR A 5 11.29 -1.33 -16.61
CA THR A 5 9.87 -1.33 -16.22
C THR A 5 9.37 0.01 -15.67
N ASP A 6 10.20 1.05 -15.65
CA ASP A 6 9.85 2.40 -15.14
C ASP A 6 9.78 3.49 -16.21
N THR A 7 9.37 3.10 -17.42
CA THR A 7 9.11 4.07 -18.48
C THR A 7 7.70 4.63 -18.36
N LEU A 8 7.62 5.94 -18.15
CA LEU A 8 6.36 6.69 -18.13
C LEU A 8 5.81 6.79 -19.56
N ASP A 9 4.97 5.83 -19.94
CA ASP A 9 4.24 5.87 -21.20
C ASP A 9 2.98 6.76 -21.11
N ALA A 10 2.37 7.06 -22.26
CA ALA A 10 1.20 7.93 -22.33
C ALA A 10 -0.04 7.33 -21.63
N ALA A 11 -0.18 6.00 -21.59
CA ALA A 11 -1.33 5.34 -20.99
C ALA A 11 -1.26 5.39 -19.45
N LEU A 12 -0.10 5.07 -18.88
CA LEU A 12 0.20 5.20 -17.46
C LEU A 12 0.11 6.67 -17.03
N ALA A 13 0.66 7.58 -17.83
CA ALA A 13 0.55 9.01 -17.54
C ALA A 13 -0.91 9.49 -17.53
N GLY A 14 -1.72 9.06 -18.49
CA GLY A 14 -3.16 9.32 -18.52
C GLY A 14 -3.89 8.78 -17.29
N HIS A 15 -3.57 7.55 -16.87
CA HIS A 15 -4.12 6.96 -15.64
C HIS A 15 -3.77 7.77 -14.39
N ILE A 16 -2.50 8.17 -14.24
CA ILE A 16 -2.04 9.01 -13.12
C ILE A 16 -2.83 10.32 -13.07
N LEU A 17 -2.98 11.01 -14.20
CA LEU A 17 -3.71 12.27 -14.28
C LEU A 17 -5.21 12.10 -14.00
N ALA A 18 -5.83 11.02 -14.44
CA ALA A 18 -7.23 10.76 -14.12
C ALA A 18 -7.44 10.60 -12.61
N ARG A 19 -6.64 9.75 -11.94
CA ARG A 19 -6.76 9.49 -10.49
C ARG A 19 -6.45 10.74 -9.65
N MET A 20 -5.37 11.45 -10.00
CA MET A 20 -4.92 12.63 -9.25
C MET A 20 -5.72 13.90 -9.59
N GLY A 21 -6.12 14.08 -10.85
CA GLY A 21 -6.88 15.26 -11.30
C GLY A 21 -8.35 15.23 -10.86
N GLU A 22 -9.01 14.08 -10.95
CA GLU A 22 -10.45 13.99 -10.61
C GLU A 22 -10.67 13.89 -9.10
N ALA A 23 -10.05 12.89 -8.47
CA ALA A 23 -10.27 12.55 -7.07
C ALA A 23 -9.19 13.09 -6.14
N GLY A 24 -8.03 13.49 -6.68
CA GLY A 24 -6.84 13.81 -5.88
C GLY A 24 -6.47 12.67 -4.93
N GLN A 25 -6.63 11.45 -5.45
CA GLN A 25 -6.24 10.21 -4.82
C GLN A 25 -4.91 9.74 -5.43
N PRO A 26 -4.07 9.06 -4.64
CA PRO A 26 -2.85 8.46 -5.20
C PRO A 26 -3.23 7.43 -6.26
N PRO A 27 -2.56 7.41 -7.42
CA PRO A 27 -2.80 6.39 -8.43
C PRO A 27 -2.34 5.02 -7.95
N GLU A 28 -3.12 3.99 -8.30
CA GLU A 28 -2.82 2.60 -7.96
C GLU A 28 -1.59 2.07 -8.71
N HIS A 29 -1.21 2.68 -9.84
CA HIS A 29 -0.02 2.35 -10.62
C HIS A 29 0.78 3.62 -10.95
N GLY A 30 2.11 3.51 -10.99
CA GLY A 30 2.98 4.65 -11.34
C GLY A 30 3.13 5.70 -10.23
N ILE A 31 2.85 5.36 -8.97
CA ILE A 31 2.93 6.27 -7.82
C ILE A 31 4.33 6.90 -7.67
N ARG A 32 5.40 6.16 -8.00
CA ARG A 32 6.79 6.64 -7.95
C ARG A 32 7.05 7.85 -8.85
N HIS A 33 6.32 7.99 -9.96
CA HIS A 33 6.43 9.15 -10.86
C HIS A 33 5.90 10.44 -10.24
N VAL A 34 5.17 10.37 -9.12
CA VAL A 34 4.57 11.52 -8.44
C VAL A 34 4.92 11.59 -6.95
N ASN A 35 5.70 10.64 -6.43
CA ASN A 35 6.12 10.60 -5.03
C ASN A 35 7.14 11.69 -4.70
N VAL A 36 6.97 12.40 -3.59
CA VAL A 36 7.89 13.47 -3.16
C VAL A 36 7.97 13.53 -1.63
N GLY A 37 9.17 13.68 -1.09
CA GLY A 37 9.45 14.09 0.29
C GLY A 37 9.49 12.97 1.33
N ASN A 38 9.25 11.72 0.93
CA ASN A 38 9.31 10.54 1.81
C ASN A 38 10.38 9.51 1.37
N GLU A 39 11.19 9.83 0.36
CA GLU A 39 12.18 8.93 -0.24
C GLU A 39 13.19 8.42 0.79
N HIS A 40 13.48 9.23 1.82
CA HIS A 40 14.32 8.82 2.93
C HIS A 40 13.77 7.60 3.68
N PHE A 41 12.47 7.58 3.97
CA PHE A 41 11.83 6.47 4.65
C PHE A 41 11.78 5.23 3.76
N LEU A 42 11.47 5.42 2.46
CA LEU A 42 11.48 4.34 1.48
C LEU A 42 12.86 3.69 1.36
N GLU A 43 13.92 4.50 1.33
CA GLU A 43 15.30 4.00 1.26
C GLU A 43 15.68 3.20 2.52
N ILE A 44 15.28 3.66 3.70
CA ILE A 44 15.49 2.89 4.94
C ILE A 44 14.74 1.56 4.89
N LEU A 45 13.46 1.57 4.48
CA LEU A 45 12.68 0.35 4.33
C LEU A 45 13.30 -0.61 3.32
N ARG A 46 13.83 -0.10 2.21
CA ARG A 46 14.53 -0.89 1.20
C ARG A 46 15.74 -1.62 1.79
N VAL A 47 16.66 -0.85 2.37
CA VAL A 47 17.99 -1.35 2.77
C VAL A 47 17.95 -2.11 4.08
N GLU A 48 17.29 -1.57 5.10
CA GLU A 48 17.35 -2.09 6.47
C GLU A 48 16.29 -3.17 6.74
N TYR A 49 15.23 -3.21 5.92
CA TYR A 49 14.11 -4.13 6.09
C TYR A 49 13.99 -5.11 4.94
N LEU A 50 13.62 -4.67 3.73
CA LEU A 50 13.34 -5.57 2.62
C LEU A 50 14.58 -6.39 2.21
N ASP A 51 15.72 -5.74 2.01
CA ASP A 51 16.99 -6.43 1.68
C ASP A 51 17.41 -7.40 2.81
N ARG A 52 17.16 -7.04 4.08
CA ARG A 52 17.43 -7.90 5.23
C ARG A 52 16.50 -9.11 5.30
N LEU A 53 15.21 -8.93 4.97
CA LEU A 53 14.20 -9.98 4.99
C LEU A 53 14.47 -11.06 3.92
N LEU A 54 15.18 -10.71 2.84
CA LEU A 54 15.65 -11.65 1.82
C LEU A 54 16.82 -12.55 2.28
N SER A 55 17.48 -12.22 3.40
CA SER A 55 18.62 -12.99 3.91
C SER A 55 18.20 -14.32 4.56
N GLN A 56 19.18 -15.23 4.76
CA GLN A 56 18.92 -16.61 5.19
C GLN A 56 18.23 -16.75 6.56
N SER A 57 18.36 -15.76 7.46
CA SER A 57 17.75 -15.78 8.79
C SER A 57 16.32 -15.21 8.82
N ARG A 58 15.72 -14.91 7.64
CA ARG A 58 14.34 -14.44 7.39
C ARG A 58 13.65 -13.92 8.65
N GLY A 59 13.99 -12.69 9.05
CA GLY A 59 13.40 -12.03 10.21
C GLY A 59 11.97 -11.55 9.96
N SER A 60 11.47 -10.70 10.86
CA SER A 60 10.22 -9.98 10.70
C SER A 60 10.35 -8.57 11.24
N ALA A 61 9.49 -7.67 10.79
CA ALA A 61 9.45 -6.31 11.30
C ALA A 61 8.03 -5.75 11.32
N PHE A 62 7.79 -4.86 12.27
CA PHE A 62 6.57 -4.06 12.37
C PHE A 62 6.94 -2.58 12.31
N LYS A 63 6.15 -1.79 11.58
CA LYS A 63 6.19 -0.34 11.59
C LYS A 63 4.79 0.25 11.68
N LEU A 64 4.67 1.29 12.50
CA LEU A 64 3.50 2.14 12.54
C LEU A 64 3.76 3.36 11.65
N VAL A 65 2.87 3.65 10.72
CA VAL A 65 2.95 4.82 9.83
C VAL A 65 1.94 5.85 10.30
N GLN A 66 2.40 6.99 10.79
CA GLN A 66 1.54 8.08 11.21
C GLN A 66 1.47 9.16 10.14
N GLY A 67 0.28 9.71 9.91
CA GLY A 67 0.11 10.95 9.14
C GLY A 67 -1.34 11.43 9.20
N TYR A 68 -1.58 12.73 9.03
CA TYR A 68 -2.95 13.26 9.04
C TYR A 68 -3.79 12.70 7.88
N TYR A 69 -5.10 12.92 7.94
CA TYR A 69 -5.97 12.64 6.79
C TYR A 69 -5.53 13.49 5.59
N GLY A 70 -5.32 12.86 4.43
CA GLY A 70 -4.73 13.53 3.26
C GLY A 70 -3.22 13.80 3.37
N GLY A 71 -2.55 13.39 4.46
CA GLY A 71 -1.10 13.51 4.67
C GLY A 71 -0.26 12.51 3.86
N GLY A 72 -0.88 11.72 2.98
CA GLY A 72 -0.17 10.81 2.07
C GLY A 72 0.08 9.40 2.63
N LYS A 73 -0.67 8.94 3.64
CA LYS A 73 -0.56 7.56 4.17
C LYS A 73 -0.74 6.50 3.08
N THR A 74 -1.87 6.49 2.39
CA THR A 74 -2.15 5.57 1.27
C THR A 74 -1.11 5.70 0.15
N HIS A 75 -0.68 6.94 -0.15
CA HIS A 75 0.38 7.20 -1.13
C HIS A 75 1.69 6.52 -0.72
N PHE A 76 2.11 6.69 0.53
CA PHE A 76 3.31 6.05 1.07
C PHE A 76 3.21 4.53 1.05
N LEU A 77 2.05 3.95 1.40
CA LEU A 77 1.83 2.51 1.32
C LEU A 77 1.94 1.99 -0.11
N TYR A 78 1.42 2.70 -1.12
CA TYR A 78 1.65 2.34 -2.53
C TYR A 78 3.13 2.42 -2.92
N CYS A 79 3.87 3.41 -2.44
CA CYS A 79 5.32 3.46 -2.68
C CYS A 79 6.06 2.27 -2.06
N VAL A 80 5.70 1.86 -0.84
CA VAL A 80 6.32 0.68 -0.20
C VAL A 80 5.91 -0.61 -0.90
N ARG A 81 4.67 -0.70 -1.41
CA ARG A 81 4.19 -1.82 -2.22
C ARG A 81 5.02 -2.00 -3.49
N ASP A 82 5.20 -0.93 -4.27
CA ASP A 82 5.98 -0.98 -5.51
C ASP A 82 7.44 -1.37 -5.22
N LEU A 83 8.01 -0.81 -4.15
CA LEU A 83 9.34 -1.19 -3.67
C LEU A 83 9.44 -2.67 -3.26
N ALA A 84 8.38 -3.22 -2.65
CA ALA A 84 8.31 -4.62 -2.26
C ALA A 84 8.25 -5.54 -3.49
N TRP A 85 7.46 -5.15 -4.51
CA TRP A 85 7.36 -5.85 -5.78
C TRP A 85 8.67 -5.88 -6.57
N GLU A 86 9.42 -4.77 -6.60
CA GLU A 86 10.77 -4.72 -7.19
C GLU A 86 11.73 -5.73 -6.56
N LYS A 87 11.45 -6.14 -5.31
CA LYS A 87 12.20 -7.14 -4.55
C LYS A 87 11.55 -8.54 -4.60
N GLY A 88 10.47 -8.71 -5.36
CA GLY A 88 9.73 -9.96 -5.52
C GLY A 88 8.85 -10.35 -4.34
N PHE A 89 8.61 -9.46 -3.37
CA PHE A 89 7.71 -9.75 -2.25
C PHE A 89 6.26 -9.80 -2.72
N LEU A 90 5.46 -10.63 -2.07
CA LEU A 90 4.00 -10.52 -2.15
C LEU A 90 3.54 -9.36 -1.27
N THR A 91 2.45 -8.71 -1.64
CA THR A 91 1.90 -7.59 -0.88
C THR A 91 0.43 -7.79 -0.60
N ALA A 92 -0.05 -7.35 0.56
CA ALA A 92 -1.48 -7.22 0.83
C ALA A 92 -1.75 -5.84 1.40
N LEU A 93 -2.51 -5.01 0.69
CA LEU A 93 -3.00 -3.73 1.19
C LEU A 93 -4.46 -3.87 1.60
N VAL A 94 -4.73 -3.76 2.90
CA VAL A 94 -6.05 -3.88 3.48
C VAL A 94 -6.50 -2.50 3.97
N SER A 95 -7.62 -2.01 3.44
CA SER A 95 -8.30 -0.85 4.03
C SER A 95 -9.09 -1.31 5.23
N LEU A 96 -8.80 -0.71 6.38
CA LEU A 96 -9.52 -0.95 7.62
C LEU A 96 -10.65 0.05 7.75
N SER A 97 -11.80 -0.46 8.21
CA SER A 97 -12.94 0.35 8.56
C SER A 97 -13.64 -0.25 9.77
N PRO A 98 -14.20 0.55 10.68
CA PRO A 98 -14.91 0.03 11.85
C PRO A 98 -16.10 -0.89 11.51
N GLN A 99 -16.65 -0.80 10.31
CA GLN A 99 -17.87 -1.49 9.89
C GLN A 99 -17.58 -2.75 9.08
N GLU A 100 -16.61 -2.73 8.17
CA GLU A 100 -16.36 -3.84 7.24
C GLU A 100 -15.15 -4.68 7.65
N CYS A 101 -14.07 -4.04 8.10
CA CYS A 101 -12.83 -4.72 8.50
C CYS A 101 -12.18 -4.03 9.72
N PRO A 102 -12.82 -4.12 10.91
CA PRO A 102 -12.24 -3.58 12.14
C PRO A 102 -10.97 -4.35 12.50
N TYR A 103 -9.87 -3.64 12.80
CA TYR A 103 -8.59 -4.30 13.10
C TYR A 103 -8.62 -5.14 14.39
N GLU A 104 -9.49 -4.79 15.35
CA GLU A 104 -9.68 -5.58 16.55
C GLU A 104 -10.33 -6.96 16.30
N ASP A 105 -10.86 -7.19 15.09
CA ASP A 105 -11.41 -8.47 14.67
C ASP A 105 -10.38 -9.26 13.84
N PRO A 106 -9.61 -10.16 14.47
CA PRO A 106 -8.54 -10.87 13.78
C PRO A 106 -9.06 -11.83 12.69
N TYR A 107 -10.35 -12.20 12.71
CA TYR A 107 -10.94 -13.05 11.68
C TYR A 107 -11.20 -12.26 10.39
N LEU A 108 -11.79 -11.08 10.51
CA LEU A 108 -12.01 -10.20 9.36
C LEU A 108 -10.69 -9.71 8.76
N VAL A 109 -9.71 -9.38 9.61
CA VAL A 109 -8.35 -9.02 9.16
C VAL A 109 -7.71 -10.16 8.38
N TYR A 110 -7.79 -11.40 8.85
CA TYR A 110 -7.28 -12.56 8.11
C TYR A 110 -7.97 -12.69 6.74
N ARG A 111 -9.30 -12.64 6.69
CA ARG A 111 -10.06 -12.75 5.42
C ARG A 111 -9.67 -11.63 4.44
N ALA A 112 -9.52 -10.41 4.93
CA ALA A 112 -9.12 -9.27 4.13
C ALA A 112 -7.70 -9.45 3.58
N VAL A 113 -6.74 -9.91 4.40
CA VAL A 113 -5.39 -10.24 3.92
C VAL A 113 -5.45 -11.36 2.87
N ALA A 114 -6.10 -12.48 3.18
CA ALA A 114 -6.21 -13.63 2.28
C ALA A 114 -6.86 -13.29 0.94
N GLY A 115 -7.74 -12.29 0.88
CA GLY A 115 -8.35 -11.78 -0.35
C GLY A 115 -7.56 -10.67 -1.07
N GLN A 116 -6.52 -10.10 -0.45
CA GLN A 116 -5.75 -8.99 -1.02
C GLN A 116 -4.27 -9.31 -1.25
N VAL A 117 -3.76 -10.49 -0.84
CA VAL A 117 -2.39 -10.91 -1.20
C VAL A 117 -2.26 -10.95 -2.71
N ALA A 118 -1.26 -10.27 -3.25
CA ALA A 118 -0.99 -10.24 -4.68
C ALA A 118 0.52 -10.17 -4.94
N ALA A 119 0.93 -10.74 -6.07
CA ALA A 119 2.25 -10.51 -6.65
C ALA A 119 2.27 -9.20 -7.44
N ALA A 120 3.45 -8.82 -7.93
CA ALA A 120 3.56 -7.71 -8.86
C ALA A 120 2.72 -8.00 -10.13
N PRO A 121 2.06 -7.01 -10.73
CA PRO A 121 1.38 -7.22 -12.00
C PRO A 121 2.37 -7.70 -13.07
N ALA A 122 1.93 -8.64 -13.93
CA ALA A 122 2.76 -9.25 -14.97
C ALA A 122 3.30 -8.25 -16.01
N GLY A 123 2.73 -7.06 -16.09
CA GLY A 123 3.18 -5.99 -16.98
C GLY A 123 2.52 -4.64 -16.69
N PRO A 124 3.03 -3.55 -17.32
CA PRO A 124 2.48 -2.21 -17.15
C PRO A 124 1.01 -2.14 -17.54
N GLY A 125 0.18 -1.56 -16.67
CA GLY A 125 -1.25 -1.34 -16.94
C GLY A 125 -2.15 -2.58 -16.81
N LEU A 126 -1.60 -3.77 -16.51
CA LEU A 126 -2.40 -4.95 -16.19
C LEU A 126 -2.87 -4.90 -14.74
N GLU A 127 -4.12 -5.29 -14.51
CA GLU A 127 -4.62 -5.48 -13.16
C GLU A 127 -3.97 -6.72 -12.53
N GLN A 128 -3.70 -6.62 -11.22
CA GLN A 128 -3.19 -7.73 -10.44
C GLN A 128 -4.31 -8.72 -10.16
N THR A 129 -4.03 -10.01 -10.31
CA THR A 129 -4.79 -11.07 -9.65
C THR A 129 -4.59 -10.95 -8.14
N ARG A 130 -5.65 -11.19 -7.37
CA ARG A 130 -5.64 -10.93 -5.92
C ARG A 130 -6.29 -12.06 -5.14
N GLY A 131 -5.59 -12.43 -4.10
CA GLY A 131 -6.01 -13.42 -3.14
C GLY A 131 -5.06 -14.60 -3.13
N ILE A 132 -5.05 -15.31 -2.01
CA ILE A 132 -4.19 -16.46 -1.80
C ILE A 132 -4.41 -17.55 -2.86
N ALA A 133 -5.66 -17.78 -3.28
CA ALA A 133 -5.97 -18.79 -4.30
C ALA A 133 -5.32 -18.43 -5.65
N ASP A 134 -5.41 -17.18 -6.08
CA ASP A 134 -4.81 -16.72 -7.33
C ASP A 134 -3.28 -16.81 -7.28
N VAL A 135 -2.66 -16.36 -6.19
CA VAL A 135 -1.20 -16.50 -5.99
C VAL A 135 -0.75 -17.97 -6.05
N LEU A 136 -1.55 -18.89 -5.52
CA LEU A 136 -1.26 -20.32 -5.58
C LEU A 136 -1.50 -20.90 -6.98
N ARG A 137 -2.49 -20.39 -7.73
CA ARG A 137 -2.69 -20.76 -9.15
C ARG A 137 -1.50 -20.29 -9.99
N ASP A 138 -1.08 -19.05 -9.84
CA ASP A 138 0.07 -18.49 -10.53
C ASP A 138 1.34 -19.32 -10.23
N LEU A 139 1.54 -19.74 -8.98
CA LEU A 139 2.62 -20.68 -8.62
C LEU A 139 2.52 -22.01 -9.38
N VAL A 140 1.32 -22.57 -9.54
CA VAL A 140 1.13 -23.80 -10.32
C VAL A 140 1.47 -23.55 -11.78
N GLU A 141 0.89 -22.51 -12.38
CA GLU A 141 0.96 -22.22 -13.81
C GLU A 141 2.37 -21.83 -14.25
N GLU A 142 3.03 -20.94 -13.49
CA GLU A 142 4.32 -20.37 -13.86
C GLU A 142 5.50 -21.20 -13.37
N VAL A 143 5.34 -21.96 -12.28
CA VAL A 143 6.45 -22.69 -11.66
C VAL A 143 6.27 -24.20 -11.73
N LEU A 144 5.12 -24.76 -11.36
CA LEU A 144 4.99 -26.22 -11.23
C LEU A 144 4.66 -26.95 -12.55
N LEU A 145 3.79 -26.40 -13.40
CA LEU A 145 3.44 -26.99 -14.69
C LEU A 145 4.62 -27.09 -15.66
N PRO A 146 5.54 -26.10 -15.73
CA PRO A 146 6.74 -26.22 -16.54
C PRO A 146 7.71 -27.33 -16.09
N LEU A 147 7.61 -27.81 -14.84
CA LEU A 147 8.48 -28.87 -14.34
C LEU A 147 8.10 -30.24 -14.94
N PRO A 148 9.09 -31.15 -15.12
CA PRO A 148 8.84 -32.54 -15.44
C PRO A 148 7.86 -33.18 -14.45
N ALA A 149 6.96 -34.04 -14.94
CA ALA A 149 5.88 -34.62 -14.12
C ALA A 149 6.38 -35.32 -12.83
N ALA A 150 7.52 -36.02 -12.90
CA ALA A 150 8.11 -36.67 -11.74
C ALA A 150 8.63 -35.67 -10.68
N GLU A 151 9.21 -34.55 -11.12
CA GLU A 151 9.71 -33.49 -10.24
C GLU A 151 8.56 -32.72 -9.60
N ARG A 152 7.54 -32.37 -10.38
CA ARG A 152 6.30 -31.76 -9.88
C ARG A 152 5.62 -32.65 -8.84
N ALA A 153 5.45 -33.94 -9.12
CA ALA A 153 4.88 -34.89 -8.17
C ALA A 153 5.73 -35.01 -6.89
N HIS A 154 7.06 -35.00 -7.02
CA HIS A 154 7.96 -34.98 -5.86
C HIS A 154 7.78 -33.72 -5.03
N TRP A 155 7.71 -32.55 -5.66
CA TRP A 155 7.55 -31.27 -4.98
C TRP A 155 6.22 -31.21 -4.22
N LEU A 156 5.10 -31.58 -4.86
CA LEU A 156 3.76 -31.57 -4.25
C LEU A 156 3.61 -32.58 -3.10
N SER A 157 4.31 -33.71 -3.16
CA SER A 157 4.23 -34.76 -2.12
C SER A 157 5.21 -34.54 -0.97
N ARG A 158 6.30 -33.79 -1.19
CA ARG A 158 7.39 -33.62 -0.21
C ARG A 158 7.62 -32.16 0.15
N SER A 159 8.05 -31.35 -0.81
CA SER A 159 8.44 -29.96 -0.58
C SER A 159 7.28 -29.10 -0.07
N ALA A 160 6.10 -29.23 -0.68
CA ALA A 160 4.88 -28.51 -0.29
C ALA A 160 4.41 -28.80 1.15
N LEU A 161 4.94 -29.86 1.77
CA LEU A 161 4.58 -30.29 3.12
C LEU A 161 5.72 -30.18 4.15
N ARG A 162 6.93 -29.76 3.72
CA ARG A 162 8.16 -29.84 4.53
C ARG A 162 8.76 -28.46 4.84
N PHE A 163 8.06 -27.69 5.66
CA PHE A 163 8.52 -26.44 6.26
C PHE A 163 7.72 -26.15 7.55
N PRO A 164 8.24 -25.34 8.49
CA PRO A 164 7.52 -25.00 9.71
C PRO A 164 6.25 -24.20 9.38
N VAL A 165 5.11 -24.65 9.92
CA VAL A 165 3.82 -23.95 9.84
C VAL A 165 3.07 -24.23 11.13
N ASP A 166 2.40 -23.22 11.67
CA ASP A 166 1.67 -23.32 12.93
C ASP A 166 0.39 -24.17 12.83
N SER A 167 -0.33 -24.10 11.71
CA SER A 167 -1.48 -24.98 11.43
C SER A 167 -1.13 -26.08 10.43
N HIS A 168 -1.36 -27.33 10.84
CA HIS A 168 -1.25 -28.49 9.94
C HIS A 168 -2.34 -28.45 8.86
N SER A 169 -3.56 -28.11 9.24
CA SER A 169 -4.70 -28.03 8.32
C SER A 169 -4.48 -26.97 7.25
N TYR A 170 -3.86 -25.85 7.59
CA TYR A 170 -3.51 -24.80 6.62
C TYR A 170 -2.47 -25.28 5.61
N ARG A 171 -1.40 -25.95 6.09
CA ARG A 171 -0.39 -26.54 5.20
C ARG A 171 -1.02 -27.58 4.26
N ARG A 172 -1.93 -28.41 4.77
CA ARG A 172 -2.68 -29.39 3.98
C ARG A 172 -3.55 -28.71 2.94
N ALA A 173 -4.36 -27.72 3.34
CA ALA A 173 -5.26 -27.01 2.44
C ALA A 173 -4.52 -26.37 1.27
N ALA A 174 -3.40 -25.69 1.53
CA ALA A 174 -2.59 -25.10 0.46
C ALA A 174 -1.98 -26.18 -0.45
N ALA A 175 -1.45 -27.27 0.11
CA ALA A 175 -0.84 -28.33 -0.70
C ALA A 175 -1.86 -29.11 -1.54
N GLU A 176 -3.04 -29.41 -0.98
CA GLU A 176 -4.13 -30.04 -1.73
C GLU A 176 -4.70 -29.08 -2.78
N PHE A 177 -4.76 -27.76 -2.50
CA PHE A 177 -5.21 -26.77 -3.49
C PHE A 177 -4.31 -26.81 -4.73
N LEU A 178 -2.98 -26.79 -4.53
CA LEU A 178 -2.03 -26.93 -5.64
C LEU A 178 -2.22 -28.25 -6.42
N ARG A 179 -2.58 -29.36 -5.75
CA ARG A 179 -2.87 -30.62 -6.43
C ARG A 179 -4.15 -30.55 -7.24
N CYS A 180 -5.23 -30.00 -6.67
CA CYS A 180 -6.49 -29.81 -7.39
C CYS A 180 -6.29 -29.01 -8.67
N VAL A 181 -5.51 -27.92 -8.63
CA VAL A 181 -5.18 -27.13 -9.83
C VAL A 181 -4.39 -27.95 -10.85
N VAL A 182 -3.38 -28.72 -10.41
CA VAL A 182 -2.58 -29.57 -11.32
C VAL A 182 -3.39 -30.71 -11.95
N GLU A 183 -4.35 -31.26 -11.22
CA GLU A 183 -5.20 -32.37 -11.63
C GLU A 183 -6.51 -31.92 -12.30
N GLU A 184 -6.71 -30.60 -12.42
CA GLU A 184 -7.94 -29.96 -12.92
C GLU A 184 -9.21 -30.35 -12.13
N ASP A 185 -9.08 -30.66 -10.82
CA ASP A 185 -10.19 -30.89 -9.90
C ASP A 185 -10.84 -29.56 -9.46
N ARG A 186 -11.71 -29.05 -10.33
CA ARG A 186 -12.43 -27.78 -10.12
C ARG A 186 -13.30 -27.75 -8.87
N GLU A 187 -13.87 -28.90 -8.47
CA GLU A 187 -14.70 -28.97 -7.28
C GLU A 187 -13.83 -28.81 -6.02
N GLY A 188 -12.68 -29.49 -5.99
CA GLY A 188 -11.70 -29.35 -4.92
C GLY A 188 -11.11 -27.96 -4.81
N GLU A 189 -10.76 -27.35 -5.95
CA GLU A 189 -10.31 -25.95 -5.99
C GLU A 189 -11.31 -25.00 -5.33
N LEU A 190 -12.59 -25.10 -5.68
CA LEU A 190 -13.63 -24.21 -5.16
C LEU A 190 -13.81 -24.35 -3.64
N ILE A 191 -13.79 -25.59 -3.12
CA ILE A 191 -13.92 -25.88 -1.69
C ILE A 191 -12.70 -25.33 -0.92
N LEU A 192 -11.50 -25.60 -1.43
CA LEU A 192 -10.26 -25.21 -0.77
C LEU A 192 -9.99 -23.71 -0.88
N GLU A 193 -10.36 -23.06 -1.99
CA GLU A 193 -10.34 -21.60 -2.12
C GLU A 193 -11.21 -20.95 -1.04
N ALA A 194 -12.47 -21.39 -0.92
CA ALA A 194 -13.37 -20.85 0.10
C ALA A 194 -12.77 -21.00 1.51
N TRP A 195 -12.19 -22.16 1.82
CA TRP A 195 -11.54 -22.39 3.12
C TRP A 195 -10.30 -21.50 3.34
N LEU A 196 -9.42 -21.38 2.33
CA LEU A 196 -8.21 -20.54 2.38
C LEU A 196 -8.53 -19.03 2.44
N ARG A 197 -9.72 -18.62 1.99
CA ARG A 197 -10.23 -17.26 2.16
C ARG A 197 -10.91 -17.05 3.52
N GLY A 198 -11.03 -18.11 4.32
CA GLY A 198 -11.71 -18.10 5.61
C GLY A 198 -13.24 -18.13 5.52
N ASP A 199 -13.82 -18.49 4.37
CA ASP A 199 -15.26 -18.66 4.23
C ASP A 199 -15.74 -19.95 4.92
N ALA A 200 -17.03 -20.01 5.23
CA ALA A 200 -17.62 -21.15 5.91
C ALA A 200 -17.76 -22.34 4.93
N VAL A 201 -17.02 -23.41 5.19
CA VAL A 201 -17.05 -24.65 4.39
C VAL A 201 -17.50 -25.82 5.26
N PRO A 202 -18.46 -26.66 4.81
CA PRO A 202 -18.88 -27.84 5.55
C PRO A 202 -17.73 -28.81 5.81
N ARG A 203 -17.64 -29.31 7.05
CA ARG A 203 -16.59 -30.28 7.44
C ARG A 203 -16.65 -31.59 6.65
N SER A 204 -17.81 -31.97 6.13
CA SER A 204 -17.94 -33.14 5.25
C SER A 204 -17.06 -33.02 4.01
N ASP A 205 -16.99 -31.81 3.46
CA ASP A 205 -16.37 -31.53 2.16
C ASP A 205 -14.84 -31.40 2.34
N LEU A 206 -14.41 -30.94 3.52
CA LEU A 206 -13.01 -30.81 3.92
C LEU A 206 -12.33 -32.13 4.27
N ARG A 207 -13.10 -33.16 4.69
CA ARG A 207 -12.55 -34.45 5.13
C ARG A 207 -11.73 -35.14 4.06
N ARG A 208 -12.11 -35.04 2.78
CA ARG A 208 -11.36 -35.66 1.67
C ARG A 208 -9.95 -35.09 1.51
N PHE A 209 -9.72 -33.85 1.98
CA PHE A 209 -8.44 -33.16 1.95
C PHE A 209 -7.64 -33.31 3.26
N GLY A 210 -8.16 -34.07 4.24
CA GLY A 210 -7.51 -34.22 5.55
C GLY A 210 -7.50 -32.93 6.37
N ILE A 211 -8.46 -32.03 6.15
CA ILE A 211 -8.63 -30.77 6.87
C ILE A 211 -9.71 -30.98 7.94
N PHE A 212 -9.36 -30.70 9.20
CA PHE A 212 -10.24 -30.98 10.35
C PHE A 212 -10.67 -29.73 11.12
N GLU A 213 -10.19 -28.55 10.74
CA GLU A 213 -10.49 -27.29 11.39
C GLU A 213 -11.16 -26.30 10.42
N THR A 214 -11.94 -25.40 10.99
CA THR A 214 -12.50 -24.21 10.32
C THR A 214 -11.75 -22.99 10.83
N ILE A 215 -11.56 -21.99 9.95
CA ILE A 215 -10.95 -20.73 10.35
C ILE A 215 -12.02 -19.87 11.01
N GLU A 216 -11.79 -19.50 12.25
CA GLU A 216 -12.71 -18.79 13.12
C GLU A 216 -11.92 -17.76 13.94
N ARG A 217 -12.62 -16.91 14.70
CA ARG A 217 -12.01 -15.87 15.55
C ARG A 217 -10.88 -16.38 16.47
N PRO A 218 -10.99 -17.55 17.13
CA PRO A 218 -9.95 -18.00 18.07
C PRO A 218 -8.64 -18.43 17.40
N ASN A 219 -8.68 -18.88 16.14
CA ASN A 219 -7.51 -19.40 15.42
C ASN A 219 -7.12 -18.55 14.19
N SER A 220 -7.82 -17.46 13.89
CA SER A 220 -7.55 -16.64 12.69
C SER A 220 -6.15 -16.02 12.68
N PHE A 221 -5.60 -15.69 13.85
CA PHE A 221 -4.24 -15.18 13.94
C PHE A 221 -3.19 -16.28 13.68
N GLN A 222 -3.48 -17.52 14.09
CA GLN A 222 -2.69 -18.69 13.68
C GLN A 222 -2.81 -18.95 12.17
N ALA A 223 -4.00 -18.74 11.60
CA ALA A 223 -4.22 -18.84 10.15
C ALA A 223 -3.43 -17.77 9.38
N LEU A 224 -3.42 -16.51 9.84
CA LEU A 224 -2.60 -15.45 9.25
C LEU A 224 -1.09 -15.77 9.28
N ARG A 225 -0.59 -16.27 10.42
CA ARG A 225 0.81 -16.75 10.49
C ARG A 225 1.06 -17.89 9.51
N SER A 226 0.14 -18.85 9.45
CA SER A 226 0.26 -20.03 8.59
C SER A 226 0.23 -19.65 7.10
N LEU A 227 -0.56 -18.65 6.71
CA LEU A 227 -0.55 -18.04 5.38
C LEU A 227 0.86 -17.57 5.02
N CYS A 228 1.47 -16.73 5.87
CA CYS A 228 2.80 -16.18 5.62
C CYS A 228 3.86 -17.29 5.53
N GLN A 229 3.81 -18.24 6.46
CA GLN A 229 4.74 -19.37 6.53
C GLN A 229 4.62 -20.30 5.31
N VAL A 230 3.40 -20.54 4.81
CA VAL A 230 3.16 -21.34 3.61
C VAL A 230 3.72 -20.66 2.37
N LEU A 231 3.43 -19.38 2.15
CA LEU A 231 3.93 -18.68 0.97
C LEU A 231 5.46 -18.60 0.99
N VAL A 232 6.06 -18.27 2.13
CA VAL A 232 7.53 -18.33 2.27
C VAL A 232 8.07 -19.75 2.08
N GLY A 233 7.38 -20.76 2.61
CA GLY A 233 7.72 -22.18 2.45
C GLY A 233 7.64 -22.68 1.01
N TYR A 234 6.77 -22.10 0.18
CA TYR A 234 6.66 -22.37 -1.25
C TYR A 234 7.70 -21.64 -2.11
N GLY A 235 8.54 -20.80 -1.48
CA GLY A 235 9.66 -20.15 -2.14
C GLY A 235 9.49 -18.66 -2.39
N PHE A 236 8.34 -18.07 -2.02
CA PHE A 236 8.15 -16.63 -2.15
C PHE A 236 9.17 -15.87 -1.27
N PRO A 237 9.71 -14.73 -1.74
CA PRO A 237 10.73 -13.97 -1.01
C PRO A 237 10.27 -13.47 0.37
N GLY A 238 8.98 -13.15 0.51
CA GLY A 238 8.39 -12.67 1.74
C GLY A 238 7.06 -11.97 1.48
N LEU A 239 6.52 -11.35 2.52
CA LEU A 239 5.27 -10.60 2.44
C LEU A 239 5.42 -9.20 3.03
N VAL A 240 4.78 -8.22 2.41
CA VAL A 240 4.54 -6.89 3.00
C VAL A 240 3.05 -6.72 3.23
N LEU A 241 2.66 -6.75 4.50
CA LEU A 241 1.27 -6.62 4.93
C LEU A 241 1.03 -5.18 5.39
N MET A 242 0.13 -4.49 4.70
CA MET A 242 -0.14 -3.07 4.89
C MET A 242 -1.59 -2.88 5.26
N PHE A 243 -1.82 -2.11 6.31
CA PHE A 243 -3.15 -1.83 6.83
C PHE A 243 -3.36 -0.31 6.86
N ASP A 244 -4.37 0.19 6.17
CA ASP A 244 -4.68 1.62 6.08
C ASP A 244 -5.97 1.94 6.83
N GLU A 245 -5.86 2.61 7.97
CA GLU A 245 -7.03 3.10 8.71
C GLU A 245 -7.62 4.32 7.99
N ALA A 246 -8.71 4.08 7.28
CA ALA A 246 -9.34 5.09 6.44
C ALA A 246 -10.27 6.04 7.22
N ASP A 247 -10.70 5.66 8.43
CA ASP A 247 -11.74 6.38 9.15
C ASP A 247 -11.20 7.61 9.90
N ARG A 248 -12.00 8.68 9.87
CA ARG A 248 -11.72 9.99 10.46
C ARG A 248 -12.07 10.05 11.93
N ASN A 249 -13.02 9.21 12.38
CA ASN A 249 -13.60 9.30 13.71
C ASN A 249 -13.25 8.07 14.53
N LEU A 250 -12.21 8.18 15.37
CA LEU A 250 -11.92 7.18 16.41
C LEU A 250 -12.98 7.26 17.53
N SER A 251 -14.22 6.91 17.24
CA SER A 251 -15.26 6.66 18.28
C SER A 251 -15.13 5.22 18.77
N ILE A 252 -14.01 4.95 19.44
CA ILE A 252 -13.65 3.60 19.86
C ILE A 252 -13.97 3.46 21.35
N SER A 253 -14.86 2.52 21.70
CA SER A 253 -15.09 2.15 23.09
C SER A 253 -13.81 1.60 23.73
N SER A 254 -13.61 1.78 25.04
CA SER A 254 -12.41 1.27 25.76
C SER A 254 -12.16 -0.22 25.53
N ARG A 255 -13.20 -1.04 25.40
CA ARG A 255 -13.07 -2.49 25.09
C ARG A 255 -12.42 -2.74 23.73
N ARG A 256 -12.79 -1.96 22.72
CA ARG A 256 -12.21 -2.06 21.37
C ARG A 256 -10.77 -1.54 21.35
N ILE A 257 -10.46 -0.48 22.11
CA ILE A 257 -9.08 0.01 22.32
C ILE A 257 -8.19 -1.10 22.90
N GLN A 258 -8.67 -1.81 23.92
CA GLN A 258 -7.93 -2.93 24.52
C GLN A 258 -7.67 -4.06 23.52
N ALA A 259 -8.71 -4.51 22.79
CA ALA A 259 -8.56 -5.56 21.78
C ALA A 259 -7.61 -5.17 20.63
N LEU A 260 -7.68 -3.92 20.17
CA LEU A 260 -6.75 -3.34 19.18
C LEU A 260 -5.31 -3.32 19.70
N GLY A 261 -5.12 -2.85 20.94
CA GLY A 261 -3.82 -2.84 21.62
C GLY A 261 -3.23 -4.24 21.80
N ASP A 262 -4.04 -5.21 22.21
CA ASP A 262 -3.66 -6.63 22.33
C ASP A 262 -3.20 -7.21 20.99
N ASN A 263 -3.98 -7.01 19.92
CA ASN A 263 -3.65 -7.50 18.58
C ASN A 263 -2.32 -6.91 18.08
N LEU A 264 -2.13 -5.59 18.21
CA LEU A 264 -0.90 -4.92 17.79
C LEU A 264 0.31 -5.37 18.60
N ARG A 265 0.17 -5.45 19.94
CA ARG A 265 1.23 -5.98 20.80
C ARG A 265 1.60 -7.40 20.38
N GLN A 266 0.60 -8.25 20.11
CA GLN A 266 0.83 -9.62 19.68
C GLN A 266 1.60 -9.68 18.36
N VAL A 267 1.24 -8.86 17.37
CA VAL A 267 2.00 -8.75 16.10
C VAL A 267 3.44 -8.34 16.37
N ILE A 268 3.68 -7.31 17.19
CA ILE A 268 5.02 -6.82 17.49
C ILE A 268 5.86 -7.90 18.21
N ASP A 269 5.27 -8.59 19.19
CA ASP A 269 5.94 -9.67 19.93
C ASP A 269 6.28 -10.85 19.00
N LEU A 270 5.39 -11.22 18.08
CA LEU A 270 5.68 -12.24 17.07
C LEU A 270 6.79 -11.82 16.11
N CYS A 271 6.79 -10.55 15.70
CA CYS A 271 7.85 -10.01 14.86
C CYS A 271 9.20 -10.05 15.57
N GLY A 272 9.24 -9.71 16.85
CA GLY A 272 10.44 -9.76 17.70
C GLY A 272 10.92 -11.18 18.00
N ALA A 273 10.01 -12.16 18.04
CA ALA A 273 10.32 -13.58 18.24
C ALA A 273 10.64 -14.35 16.94
N SER A 274 10.70 -13.66 15.79
CA SER A 274 10.93 -14.26 14.46
C SER A 274 9.92 -15.38 14.09
N GLN A 275 8.67 -15.25 14.54
CA GLN A 275 7.61 -16.24 14.24
C GLN A 275 6.83 -15.92 12.96
N LEU A 276 7.15 -14.80 12.29
CA LEU A 276 6.58 -14.34 11.03
C LEU A 276 7.69 -14.20 9.97
N PRO A 277 8.38 -15.29 9.58
CA PRO A 277 9.59 -15.20 8.77
C PRO A 277 9.33 -14.51 7.43
N GLY A 278 10.16 -13.53 7.08
CA GLY A 278 10.08 -12.80 5.81
C GLY A 278 8.93 -11.80 5.72
N VAL A 279 8.35 -11.35 6.85
CA VAL A 279 7.21 -10.43 6.84
C VAL A 279 7.55 -9.03 7.35
N LEU A 280 7.13 -8.02 6.59
CA LEU A 280 7.06 -6.62 7.02
C LEU A 280 5.59 -6.23 7.23
N PHE A 281 5.23 -5.85 8.46
CA PHE A 281 3.93 -5.28 8.80
C PHE A 281 4.00 -3.75 8.83
N LEU A 282 3.11 -3.10 8.11
CA LEU A 282 2.89 -1.65 8.16
C LEU A 282 1.45 -1.38 8.60
N TYR A 283 1.27 -0.59 9.64
CA TYR A 283 -0.06 -0.13 10.04
C TYR A 283 -0.12 1.40 10.01
N ALA A 284 -0.88 1.94 9.07
CA ALA A 284 -1.04 3.35 8.86
C ALA A 284 -2.23 3.90 9.67
N VAL A 285 -1.95 4.89 10.52
CA VAL A 285 -2.90 5.44 11.49
C VAL A 285 -2.89 6.97 11.50
N PRO A 286 -4.00 7.61 11.86
CA PRO A 286 -4.03 9.04 12.10
C PRO A 286 -3.33 9.40 13.44
N PRO A 287 -2.82 10.63 13.63
CA PRO A 287 -2.11 11.02 14.85
C PRO A 287 -2.92 10.87 16.14
N GLU A 288 -4.24 10.96 16.05
CA GLU A 288 -5.18 10.73 17.13
C GLU A 288 -5.04 9.32 17.73
N PHE A 289 -4.62 8.33 16.93
CA PHE A 289 -4.36 6.98 17.40
C PHE A 289 -3.26 6.95 18.48
N LEU A 290 -2.14 7.65 18.25
CA LEU A 290 -1.06 7.73 19.23
C LEU A 290 -1.43 8.54 20.47
N ARG A 291 -2.38 9.47 20.35
CA ARG A 291 -2.83 10.31 21.47
C ARG A 291 -3.90 9.64 22.33
N LEU A 292 -4.75 8.81 21.73
CA LEU A 292 -5.94 8.25 22.39
C LEU A 292 -5.84 6.75 22.66
N VAL A 293 -5.21 5.97 21.77
CA VAL A 293 -5.16 4.49 21.87
C VAL A 293 -3.90 4.03 22.59
N VAL A 294 -2.74 4.56 22.22
CA VAL A 294 -1.45 4.11 22.78
C VAL A 294 -1.31 4.39 24.28
N PRO A 295 -1.68 5.56 24.82
CA PRO A 295 -1.54 5.84 26.26
C PRO A 295 -2.45 4.96 27.13
N GLU A 296 -3.60 4.54 26.61
CA GLU A 296 -4.56 3.64 27.27
C GLU A 296 -4.07 2.19 27.33
N TYR A 297 -2.98 1.85 26.64
CA TYR A 297 -2.40 0.51 26.60
C TYR A 297 -0.86 0.55 26.77
N PRO A 298 -0.37 0.59 28.02
CA PRO A 298 1.06 0.78 28.33
C PRO A 298 2.01 -0.25 27.71
N ALA A 299 1.56 -1.49 27.49
CA ALA A 299 2.38 -2.54 26.91
C ALA A 299 2.66 -2.32 25.41
N LEU A 300 1.77 -1.65 24.68
CA LEU A 300 2.00 -1.24 23.29
C LEU A 300 2.88 0.00 23.25
N ASP A 301 2.62 0.96 24.14
CA ASP A 301 3.41 2.18 24.28
C ASP A 301 4.90 1.88 24.49
N GLN A 302 5.25 0.95 25.38
CA GLN A 302 6.63 0.51 25.59
C GLN A 302 7.30 -0.07 24.33
N ARG A 303 6.52 -0.67 23.44
CA ARG A 303 7.04 -1.27 22.19
C ARG A 303 7.17 -0.25 21.06
N LEU A 304 6.31 0.76 21.03
CA LEU A 304 6.30 1.81 20.00
C LEU A 304 7.25 2.96 20.34
N ARG A 305 7.48 3.24 21.64
CA ARG A 305 8.38 4.30 22.07
C ARG A 305 9.80 4.06 21.56
N SER A 306 10.27 5.02 20.78
CA SER A 306 11.67 5.15 20.40
C SER A 306 12.19 6.48 20.94
N PRO A 307 13.41 6.53 21.50
CA PRO A 307 14.00 7.77 21.99
C PRO A 307 14.29 8.77 20.86
N VAL A 308 14.37 8.29 19.62
CA VAL A 308 14.64 9.10 18.43
C VAL A 308 13.71 8.69 17.28
N PRO A 309 13.32 9.63 16.40
CA PRO A 309 12.50 9.33 15.24
C PRO A 309 13.24 8.44 14.25
N MET A 310 12.49 7.77 13.38
CA MET A 310 13.07 6.95 12.32
C MET A 310 13.89 7.80 11.37
N SER A 311 15.14 7.39 11.15
CA SER A 311 16.07 8.06 10.23
C SER A 311 17.16 7.08 9.79
N ARG A 312 18.03 7.48 8.86
CA ARG A 312 19.24 6.71 8.52
C ARG A 312 20.09 6.36 9.75
N HIS A 313 20.09 7.21 10.78
CA HIS A 313 20.83 6.99 12.02
C HIS A 313 20.07 6.15 13.05
N SER A 314 18.74 6.06 12.92
CA SER A 314 17.90 5.20 13.76
C SER A 314 16.84 4.48 12.90
N PRO A 315 17.26 3.49 12.11
CA PRO A 315 16.32 2.75 11.26
C PRO A 315 15.37 1.88 12.08
N GLN A 316 15.76 1.51 13.31
CA GLN A 316 15.05 0.58 14.19
C GLN A 316 13.78 1.17 14.82
N ALA A 317 13.60 2.48 14.80
CA ALA A 317 12.41 3.12 15.37
C ALA A 317 11.12 2.56 14.74
N ALA A 318 10.15 2.14 15.55
CA ALA A 318 8.92 1.51 15.05
C ALA A 318 7.98 2.50 14.34
N LEU A 319 8.06 3.80 14.69
CA LEU A 319 7.20 4.85 14.16
C LEU A 319 7.84 5.54 12.93
N ILE A 320 7.11 5.56 11.83
CA ILE A 320 7.34 6.38 10.65
C ILE A 320 6.38 7.56 10.74
N ASP A 321 6.89 8.76 10.99
CA ASP A 321 6.08 9.98 11.05
C ASP A 321 6.15 10.73 9.71
N LEU A 322 5.08 10.64 8.91
CA LEU A 322 5.00 11.30 7.61
C LEU A 322 4.84 12.81 7.71
N GLU A 323 4.66 13.37 8.91
CA GLU A 323 4.65 14.83 9.11
C GLU A 323 6.08 15.38 9.27
N GLN A 324 7.03 14.54 9.65
CA GLN A 324 8.46 14.87 9.68
C GLN A 324 9.08 14.68 8.30
N MET A 325 8.49 15.32 7.28
CA MET A 325 9.03 15.29 5.93
C MET A 325 10.33 16.11 5.87
N SER A 326 11.22 15.73 4.97
CA SER A 326 12.50 16.44 4.75
C SER A 326 12.31 17.83 4.10
N LEU A 327 11.12 18.11 3.57
CA LEU A 327 10.79 19.31 2.81
C LEU A 327 9.74 20.15 3.54
N GLY A 328 9.86 21.47 3.46
CA GLY A 328 8.77 22.38 3.82
C GLY A 328 7.59 22.26 2.86
N THR A 329 6.41 22.72 3.29
CA THR A 329 5.15 22.61 2.53
C THR A 329 5.26 23.12 1.10
N GLU A 330 5.83 24.32 0.91
CA GLU A 330 6.00 24.93 -0.41
C GLU A 330 6.86 24.06 -1.33
N SER A 331 8.06 23.66 -0.87
CA SER A 331 8.97 22.82 -1.65
C SER A 331 8.40 21.43 -1.96
N LEU A 332 7.58 20.88 -1.05
CA LEU A 332 6.84 19.64 -1.29
C LEU A 332 5.84 19.81 -2.44
N LEU A 333 5.03 20.87 -2.42
CA LEU A 333 4.04 21.16 -3.46
C LEU A 333 4.70 21.45 -4.81
N GLU A 334 5.79 22.21 -4.82
CA GLU A 334 6.61 22.43 -6.03
C GLU A 334 7.17 21.11 -6.59
N GLY A 335 7.69 20.23 -5.74
CA GLY A 335 8.16 18.93 -6.16
C GLY A 335 7.04 18.09 -6.79
N ILE A 336 5.86 18.04 -6.13
CA ILE A 336 4.69 17.31 -6.64
C ILE A 336 4.25 17.88 -7.99
N GLY A 337 4.13 19.20 -8.10
CA GLY A 337 3.70 19.87 -9.32
C GLY A 337 4.70 19.73 -10.47
N THR A 338 6.00 19.69 -10.17
CA THR A 338 7.05 19.42 -11.16
C THR A 338 6.93 18.01 -11.73
N LYS A 339 6.72 17.02 -10.86
CA LYS A 339 6.48 15.63 -11.28
C LYS A 339 5.17 15.49 -12.07
N LEU A 340 4.09 16.13 -11.62
CA LEU A 340 2.81 16.16 -12.34
C LEU A 340 2.92 16.84 -13.71
N LEU A 341 3.74 17.89 -13.86
CA LEU A 341 4.01 18.50 -15.15
C LEU A 341 4.69 17.50 -16.11
N ALA A 342 5.67 16.74 -15.63
CA ALA A 342 6.31 15.69 -16.44
C ALA A 342 5.29 14.60 -16.88
N VAL A 343 4.41 14.19 -15.96
CA VAL A 343 3.29 13.28 -16.28
C VAL A 343 2.33 13.89 -17.30
N PHE A 344 1.98 15.15 -17.14
CA PHE A 344 1.08 15.86 -18.04
C PHE A 344 1.63 15.95 -19.47
N LYS A 345 2.93 16.25 -19.59
CA LYS A 345 3.64 16.24 -20.88
C LYS A 345 3.57 14.87 -21.55
N ALA A 346 3.86 13.80 -20.79
CA ALA A 346 3.84 12.43 -21.31
C ALA A 346 2.44 11.96 -21.73
N ALA A 347 1.39 12.33 -21.00
CA ALA A 347 0.02 11.92 -21.30
C ALA A 347 -0.56 12.59 -22.56
N TYR A 348 -0.22 13.85 -22.81
CA TYR A 348 -0.82 14.66 -23.87
C TYR A 348 0.12 14.99 -25.02
N ASP A 349 1.37 14.51 -24.98
CA ASP A 349 2.43 14.87 -25.92
C ASP A 349 2.53 16.41 -26.09
N TRP A 350 2.46 17.12 -24.96
CA TRP A 350 2.45 18.57 -24.92
C TRP A 350 3.83 19.11 -24.54
N GLU A 351 4.34 20.05 -25.32
CA GLU A 351 5.61 20.74 -25.08
C GLU A 351 5.38 22.17 -24.56
N PRO A 352 5.21 22.37 -23.24
CA PRO A 352 5.05 23.69 -22.67
C PRO A 352 6.37 24.46 -22.57
N THR A 353 6.25 25.78 -22.51
CA THR A 353 7.33 26.68 -22.12
C THR A 353 7.63 26.48 -20.63
N LEU A 354 8.71 25.74 -20.33
CA LEU A 354 9.06 25.34 -18.97
C LEU A 354 9.19 26.53 -17.99
N ALA A 355 9.73 27.66 -18.45
CA ALA A 355 9.87 28.85 -17.61
C ALA A 355 8.52 29.40 -17.14
N ILE A 356 7.50 29.41 -18.01
CA ILE A 356 6.14 29.87 -17.66
C ILE A 356 5.53 28.92 -16.64
N GLN A 357 5.56 27.62 -16.92
CA GLN A 357 4.92 26.63 -16.05
C GLN A 357 5.63 26.47 -14.70
N GLN A 358 6.95 26.64 -14.64
CA GLN A 358 7.69 26.68 -13.37
C GLN A 358 7.31 27.91 -12.54
N GLY A 359 7.19 29.09 -13.14
CA GLY A 359 6.74 30.28 -12.42
C GLY A 359 5.29 30.15 -11.92
N ASN A 360 4.40 29.62 -12.75
CA ASN A 360 3.00 29.36 -12.37
C ASN A 360 2.90 28.36 -11.21
N LEU A 361 3.71 27.30 -11.26
CA LEU A 361 3.82 26.31 -10.20
C LEU A 361 4.28 26.94 -8.88
N GLN A 362 5.32 27.77 -8.91
CA GLN A 362 5.84 28.48 -7.73
C GLN A 362 4.77 29.42 -7.14
N ALA A 363 4.08 30.19 -7.98
CA ALA A 363 2.98 31.05 -7.55
C ALA A 363 1.87 30.25 -6.84
N LEU A 364 1.43 29.14 -7.45
CA LEU A 364 0.39 28.28 -6.90
C LEU A 364 0.83 27.56 -5.62
N ALA A 365 2.08 27.08 -5.56
CA ALA A 365 2.63 26.41 -4.38
C ALA A 365 2.75 27.37 -3.19
N ARG A 366 3.24 28.60 -3.42
CA ARG A 366 3.29 29.68 -2.41
C ARG A 366 1.90 30.03 -1.89
N ALA A 367 0.95 30.25 -2.80
CA ALA A 367 -0.42 30.54 -2.42
C ALA A 367 -1.01 29.38 -1.59
N SER A 368 -0.87 28.14 -2.04
CA SER A 368 -1.38 26.96 -1.33
C SER A 368 -0.71 26.74 0.03
N ALA A 369 0.57 27.07 0.19
CA ALA A 369 1.27 26.97 1.47
C ALA A 369 0.75 27.99 2.49
N ARG A 370 0.30 29.18 2.06
CA ARG A 370 -0.33 30.19 2.95
C ARG A 370 -1.69 29.72 3.48
N PHE A 371 -2.45 28.98 2.68
CA PHE A 371 -3.74 28.39 3.09
C PHE A 371 -3.61 27.03 3.81
N SER A 372 -2.40 26.60 4.18
CA SER A 372 -2.09 25.28 4.76
C SER A 372 -2.75 24.94 6.12
N LEU A 373 -3.61 25.81 6.66
CA LEU A 373 -4.33 25.54 7.92
C LEU A 373 -5.46 24.52 7.76
N GLU A 374 -5.84 24.15 6.53
CA GLU A 374 -6.93 23.19 6.28
C GLU A 374 -6.44 21.76 5.93
N ILE A 375 -7.14 20.78 6.50
CA ILE A 375 -6.97 19.35 6.22
C ILE A 375 -7.29 19.09 4.73
N GLY A 376 -6.31 18.62 3.96
CA GLY A 376 -6.50 18.26 2.54
C GLY A 376 -5.89 19.23 1.51
N HIS A 377 -5.10 20.22 1.92
CA HIS A 377 -4.45 21.20 1.01
C HIS A 377 -3.68 20.53 -0.15
N ARG A 378 -2.99 19.41 0.08
CA ARG A 378 -2.25 18.68 -0.98
C ARG A 378 -3.18 18.18 -2.09
N ARG A 379 -4.34 17.64 -1.70
CA ARG A 379 -5.35 17.15 -2.65
C ARG A 379 -5.89 18.29 -3.50
N HIS A 380 -6.24 19.40 -2.85
CA HIS A 380 -6.77 20.58 -3.52
C HIS A 380 -5.75 21.20 -4.48
N PHE A 381 -4.49 21.34 -4.05
CA PHE A 381 -3.39 21.79 -4.89
C PHE A 381 -3.22 20.93 -6.14
N VAL A 382 -3.14 19.60 -5.98
CA VAL A 382 -2.98 18.66 -7.11
C VAL A 382 -4.10 18.84 -8.13
N LYS A 383 -5.35 18.88 -7.68
CA LYS A 383 -6.52 19.07 -8.57
C LYS A 383 -6.46 20.41 -9.30
N THR A 384 -6.14 21.48 -8.57
CA THR A 384 -6.03 22.84 -9.11
C THR A 384 -4.92 22.92 -10.15
N TRP A 385 -3.76 22.32 -9.87
CA TRP A 385 -2.62 22.30 -10.79
C TRP A 385 -2.92 21.53 -12.08
N VAL A 386 -3.50 20.32 -11.99
CA VAL A 386 -3.87 19.53 -13.18
C VAL A 386 -4.91 20.26 -14.03
N ALA A 387 -5.92 20.86 -13.41
CA ALA A 387 -6.92 21.65 -14.13
C ALA A 387 -6.33 22.91 -14.78
N PHE A 388 -5.38 23.56 -14.11
CA PHE A 388 -4.69 24.73 -14.66
C PHE A 388 -3.83 24.36 -15.87
N LEU A 389 -3.08 23.24 -15.81
CA LEU A 389 -2.33 22.74 -16.97
C LEU A 389 -3.24 22.40 -18.15
N GLN A 390 -4.44 21.85 -17.89
CA GLN A 390 -5.43 21.62 -18.94
C GLN A 390 -5.91 22.93 -19.58
N GLN A 391 -6.08 24.00 -18.79
CA GLN A 391 -6.40 25.32 -19.32
C GLN A 391 -5.26 25.87 -20.19
N GLN A 392 -4.01 25.79 -19.71
CA GLN A 392 -2.83 26.23 -20.46
C GLN A 392 -2.71 25.51 -21.81
N ARG A 393 -2.99 24.19 -21.83
CA ARG A 393 -2.99 23.40 -23.06
C ARG A 393 -4.09 23.81 -24.05
N LEU A 394 -5.29 24.12 -23.57
CA LEU A 394 -6.46 24.41 -24.43
C LEU A 394 -6.57 25.88 -24.85
N ARG A 395 -6.16 26.82 -23.99
CA ARG A 395 -6.33 28.27 -24.20
C ARG A 395 -5.02 29.01 -24.53
N GLY A 396 -3.88 28.32 -24.49
CA GLY A 396 -2.56 28.91 -24.65
C GLY A 396 -1.89 29.22 -23.32
N GLU A 397 -0.56 29.37 -23.36
CA GLU A 397 0.24 29.59 -22.16
C GLU A 397 0.12 31.03 -21.63
N SER A 398 -0.03 31.17 -20.32
CA SER A 398 -0.12 32.46 -19.63
C SER A 398 0.54 32.41 -18.25
N TRP A 399 0.98 33.57 -17.76
CA TRP A 399 1.52 33.71 -16.41
C TRP A 399 0.38 33.78 -15.38
N LEU A 400 0.57 33.08 -14.27
CA LEU A 400 -0.31 33.12 -13.10
C LEU A 400 0.27 34.11 -12.09
N SER A 401 -0.46 35.20 -11.82
CA SER A 401 -0.10 36.14 -10.76
C SER A 401 -0.34 35.51 -9.39
N ASP A 402 0.31 36.03 -8.33
CA ASP A 402 0.08 35.56 -6.97
C ASP A 402 -1.40 35.73 -6.56
N GLU A 403 -2.04 36.85 -6.93
CA GLU A 403 -3.48 37.09 -6.71
C GLU A 403 -4.36 36.07 -7.48
N GLY A 404 -3.99 35.78 -8.73
CA GLY A 404 -4.68 34.77 -9.54
C GLY A 404 -4.55 33.36 -8.95
N ALA A 405 -3.39 33.02 -8.38
CA ALA A 405 -3.16 31.76 -7.71
C ALA A 405 -4.05 31.62 -6.44
N GLU A 406 -4.16 32.69 -5.65
CA GLU A 406 -5.05 32.74 -4.48
C GLU A 406 -6.54 32.63 -4.89
N ALA A 407 -6.94 33.29 -5.99
CA ALA A 407 -8.29 33.20 -6.54
C ALA A 407 -8.62 31.78 -7.04
N LEU A 408 -7.70 31.12 -7.75
CA LEU A 408 -7.87 29.76 -8.23
C LEU A 408 -8.08 28.75 -7.08
N LEU A 409 -7.34 28.92 -5.98
CA LEU A 409 -7.45 28.05 -4.81
C LEU A 409 -8.74 28.30 -4.01
N SER A 410 -9.23 29.54 -3.94
CA SER A 410 -10.39 29.90 -3.09
C SER A 410 -11.74 29.79 -3.81
N GLN A 411 -11.81 30.17 -5.08
CA GLN A 411 -13.06 30.31 -5.84
C GLN A 411 -13.19 29.29 -6.99
N GLY A 412 -12.11 28.56 -7.30
CA GLY A 412 -12.03 27.71 -8.48
C GLY A 412 -12.02 28.51 -9.79
N PHE A 413 -12.04 27.82 -10.93
CA PHE A 413 -11.86 28.41 -12.27
C PHE A 413 -12.97 29.38 -12.73
N LEU A 414 -14.00 29.64 -11.92
CA LEU A 414 -15.12 30.50 -12.31
C LEU A 414 -14.80 32.01 -12.21
N ALA A 415 -13.74 32.40 -11.48
CA ALA A 415 -13.37 33.80 -11.29
C ALA A 415 -12.29 34.31 -12.25
N ALA A 416 -11.40 33.45 -12.74
CA ALA A 416 -10.27 33.87 -13.59
C ALA A 416 -10.67 34.33 -15.01
N SER A 417 -11.95 34.22 -15.38
CA SER A 417 -12.48 34.67 -16.68
C SER A 417 -13.07 36.08 -16.66
N SER A 418 -13.04 36.81 -15.53
CA SER A 418 -13.54 38.20 -15.48
C SER A 418 -12.51 39.26 -15.84
N ASP A 419 -11.22 38.91 -15.96
CA ASP A 419 -10.16 39.91 -16.14
C ASP A 419 -9.63 40.02 -17.59
N ASP A 420 -10.26 39.33 -18.54
CA ASP A 420 -9.96 39.47 -19.99
C ASP A 420 -10.83 40.55 -20.69
N GLN A 421 -11.27 41.57 -19.96
CA GLN A 421 -11.88 42.76 -20.57
C GLN A 421 -11.09 44.04 -20.26
N ASP A 422 -10.62 44.66 -21.35
CA ASP A 422 -10.21 46.05 -21.49
C ASP A 422 -8.81 46.46 -21.00
N PHE A 423 -7.80 46.13 -21.81
CA PHE A 423 -6.74 47.08 -22.13
C PHE A 423 -6.65 47.27 -23.65
N SER A 424 -7.62 47.97 -24.20
CA SER A 424 -7.45 48.75 -25.44
C SER A 424 -8.04 50.15 -25.23
N ASP A 425 -7.19 51.15 -25.49
CA ASP A 425 -7.45 52.59 -25.58
C ASP A 425 -7.63 53.35 -24.24
N VAL A 426 -6.55 53.99 -23.76
CA VAL A 426 -6.26 55.45 -23.82
C VAL A 426 -4.77 55.69 -23.56
#